data_AF-A0A944JF39-F1
#
_entry.id   AF-A0A944JF39-F1
#
_cell.length_a   1.000
_cell.length_b   1.000
_cell.length_c   1.000
_cell.angle_alpha   90.00
_cell.angle_beta   90.00
_cell.angle_gamma   90.00
#
_symmetry.space_group_name_H-M   'P 1'
#
loop_
_entity.id
_entity.type
_entity.pdbx_description
1 polymer ?
#
loop_
_entity_poly.entity_id
_entity_poly.type
_entity_poly.pdbx_seq_one_letter_code
_entity_poly.pdbx_strand_id
1 'polypeptide(L)' 'MNAETTAYGDWDELVGAALLGTERRQGSPEALLGAAALQTVRRRAGLRPAEAAPRPEPAPRDPR' A
#
# COMPACT_ATOMS: atom_id res chain seq x y z
N MET A 1 22.95 2.13 4.14
CA MET A 1 22.27 0.89 4.58
C MET A 1 21.22 1.33 5.59
N ASN A 2 19.98 1.52 5.11
CA ASN A 2 18.96 2.30 5.81
C ASN A 2 18.24 1.41 6.82
N ALA A 3 18.67 1.47 8.08
CA ALA A 3 18.13 0.68 9.19
C ALA A 3 16.65 0.97 9.49
N GLU A 4 16.09 2.08 8.99
CA GLU A 4 14.70 2.46 9.21
C GLU A 4 13.68 1.58 8.49
N THR A 5 14.02 1.00 7.34
CA THR A 5 13.07 0.21 6.54
C THR A 5 12.74 -1.14 7.19
N THR A 6 13.59 -1.64 8.09
CA THR A 6 13.39 -2.91 8.81
C THR A 6 12.57 -2.75 10.10
N ALA A 7 12.37 -1.51 10.59
CA ALA A 7 11.68 -1.27 11.86
C ALA A 7 10.19 -1.64 11.82
N TYR A 8 9.58 -1.66 10.64
CA TYR A 8 8.16 -1.96 10.48
C TYR A 8 8.00 -3.37 9.90
N GLY A 9 8.07 -4.37 10.78
CA GLY A 9 8.06 -5.78 10.40
C GLY A 9 6.68 -6.28 9.96
N ASP A 10 5.61 -5.62 10.39
CA ASP A 10 4.23 -6.03 10.17
C ASP A 10 3.35 -4.88 9.60
N TRP A 11 2.32 -5.25 8.84
CA TRP A 11 1.43 -4.29 8.16
C TRP A 11 0.68 -3.41 9.15
N ASP A 12 0.22 -3.99 10.26
CA ASP A 12 -0.49 -3.25 11.31
C ASP A 12 0.41 -2.21 12.00
N GLU A 13 1.72 -2.47 12.06
CA GLU A 13 2.69 -1.52 12.61
C GLU A 13 2.90 -0.32 11.68
N LEU A 14 2.95 -0.53 10.36
CA LEU A 14 3.00 0.54 9.37
C LEU A 14 1.76 1.42 9.42
N VAL A 15 0.58 0.81 9.52
CA VAL A 15 -0.70 1.53 9.63
C VAL A 15 -0.75 2.30 10.93
N GLY A 16 -0.33 1.70 12.04
CA GLY A 16 -0.23 2.37 13.34
C GLY A 16 0.70 3.59 13.29
N ALA A 17 1.84 3.47 12.61
CA ALA A 17 2.76 4.60 12.42
C ALA A 17 2.16 5.72 11.56
N ALA A 18 1.43 5.39 10.49
CA ALA A 18 0.76 6.37 9.65
C ALA A 18 -0.35 7.11 10.40
N LEU A 19 -1.17 6.39 11.17
CA LEU A 19 -2.30 6.96 11.92
C LEU A 19 -1.86 7.83 13.09
N LEU A 20 -0.74 7.50 13.75
CA LEU A 20 -0.22 8.28 14.87
C LEU A 20 0.51 9.56 14.41
N GLY A 21 0.86 9.64 13.12
CA GLY A 21 1.65 10.71 12.53
C GLY A 21 3.15 10.43 12.62
N THR A 22 3.83 10.64 11.50
CA THR A 22 5.27 10.37 11.34
C THR A 22 6.14 11.19 12.31
N GLU A 23 5.67 12.39 12.69
CA GLU A 23 6.29 13.25 13.72
C GLU A 23 6.24 12.62 15.13
N ARG A 24 5.14 11.94 15.48
CA ARG A 24 4.98 11.34 16.83
C ARG A 24 5.72 10.02 16.99
N ARG A 25 6.00 9.33 15.89
CA ARG A 25 6.74 8.06 15.88
C ARG A 25 8.19 8.17 15.36
N GLN A 26 8.70 9.40 15.16
CA GLN A 26 10.07 9.69 14.70
C GLN A 26 10.43 9.02 13.35
N GLY A 27 9.51 9.02 12.39
CA GLY A 27 9.73 8.44 11.06
C GLY A 27 9.68 9.47 9.94
N SER A 28 10.42 9.26 8.85
CA SER A 28 10.20 10.00 7.61
C SER A 28 8.98 9.44 6.87
N PRO A 29 8.06 10.28 6.34
CA PRO A 29 6.97 9.83 5.47
C PRO A 29 7.45 8.98 4.29
N GLU A 30 8.60 9.32 3.71
CA GLU A 30 9.18 8.60 2.59
C GLU A 30 9.67 7.20 3.00
N ALA A 31 10.28 7.07 4.19
CA ALA A 31 10.70 5.78 4.73
C ALA A 31 9.51 4.86 5.01
N LEU A 32 8.41 5.41 5.54
CA LEU A 32 7.16 4.67 5.78
C LEU A 32 6.54 4.16 4.48
N LEU A 33 6.46 5.02 3.46
CA LEU A 33 5.95 4.63 2.14
C LEU A 33 6.85 3.58 1.46
N GLY A 34 8.17 3.71 1.58
CA GLY A 34 9.12 2.71 1.07
C GLY A 34 8.95 1.33 1.72
N ALA A 35 8.77 1.28 3.04
CA ALA A 35 8.51 0.05 3.77
C ALA A 35 7.18 -0.60 3.36
N ALA A 36 6.10 0.18 3.25
CA ALA A 36 4.79 -0.29 2.78
C ALA A 36 4.83 -0.83 1.35
N ALA A 37 5.56 -0.15 0.45
CA ALA A 37 5.75 -0.60 -0.92
C ALA A 37 6.48 -1.96 -0.98
N LEU A 38 7.59 -2.10 -0.23
CA LEU A 38 8.34 -3.36 -0.18
C LEU A 38 7.52 -4.51 0.38
N GLN A 39 6.78 -4.30 1.46
CA GLN A 39 5.91 -5.34 2.02
C GLN A 39 4.81 -5.74 1.04
N THR A 40 4.20 -4.77 0.35
CA THR A 40 3.19 -5.02 -0.69
C THR A 40 3.75 -5.83 -1.84
N VAL A 41 4.94 -5.48 -2.34
CA VAL A 41 5.63 -6.22 -3.40
C VAL A 41 5.94 -7.64 -2.96
N ARG A 42 6.51 -7.83 -1.75
CA ARG A 42 6.79 -9.17 -1.21
C ARG A 42 5.53 -10.03 -1.11
N ARG A 43 4.43 -9.47 -0.60
CA ARG A 43 3.14 -10.17 -0.51
C ARG A 43 2.58 -10.54 -1.89
N ARG A 44 2.82 -9.70 -2.90
CA ARG A 44 2.33 -9.93 -4.28
C ARG A 44 3.30 -10.71 -5.17
N ALA A 45 4.56 -10.83 -4.79
CA ALA A 45 5.57 -11.52 -5.57
C ALA A 45 5.14 -12.98 -5.80
N GLY A 46 5.04 -13.37 -7.08
CA GLY A 46 4.60 -14.70 -7.47
C GLY A 46 3.09 -14.96 -7.41
N LEU A 47 2.27 -13.97 -7.02
CA LEU A 47 0.81 -14.11 -7.12
C LEU A 47 0.38 -13.96 -8.58
N ARG A 48 -0.49 -14.87 -9.03
CA ARG A 48 -1.19 -14.73 -10.31
C ARG A 48 -2.33 -13.70 -10.13
N PRO A 49 -2.49 -12.72 -11.05
CA PRO A 49 -3.66 -11.86 -11.06
C PRO A 49 -4.95 -12.68 -11.05
N ALA A 50 -5.95 -12.21 -10.31
CA ALA A 50 -7.28 -12.82 -10.33
C ALA A 50 -7.87 -12.73 -11.75
N GLU A 51 -8.79 -13.64 -12.05
CA GLU A 51 -9.55 -13.57 -13.29
C GLU A 51 -10.31 -12.23 -13.38
N ALA A 52 -10.30 -11.62 -14.57
CA ALA A 52 -10.98 -10.36 -14.78
C ALA A 52 -12.50 -10.55 -14.62
N ALA A 53 -13.14 -9.60 -13.92
CA ALA A 53 -14.59 -9.56 -13.86
C ALA A 53 -15.19 -9.28 -15.25
N PRO A 54 -16.44 -9.67 -15.52
CA PRO A 54 -17.15 -9.27 -16.72
C PRO A 54 -17.14 -7.75 -16.90
N ARG A 55 -17.10 -7.31 -18.15
CA ARG A 55 -17.18 -5.89 -18.49
C ARG A 55 -18.51 -5.32 -17.97
N PRO A 56 -18.53 -4.12 -17.36
CA PRO A 56 -19.79 -3.47 -17.01
C PRO A 56 -20.60 -3.18 -18.28
N GLU A 57 -21.92 -3.17 -18.14
CA GLU A 57 -22.84 -2.77 -19.21
C GLU A 57 -22.51 -1.34 -19.69
N PRO A 58 -22.63 -1.06 -21.01
CA PRO A 58 -22.45 0.29 -21.53
C PRO A 58 -23.38 1.29 -20.83
N ALA A 59 -22.87 2.50 -20.58
CA ALA A 59 -23.69 3.57 -20.04
C ALA A 59 -24.85 3.90 -20.99
N PRO A 60 -26.04 4.28 -20.46
CA PRO A 60 -27.14 4.77 -21.29
C PRO A 60 -26.71 5.98 -22.15
N ARG A 61 -27.36 6.16 -23.30
CA ARG A 61 -27.12 7.31 -24.17
C ARG A 61 -27.48 8.60 -23.42
N ASP A 62 -26.55 9.56 -23.36
CA ASP A 62 -26.82 10.90 -22.83
C ASP A 62 -27.58 11.73 -23.88
N PRO A 63 -28.77 12.28 -23.56
CA PRO A 63 -29.54 13.12 -24.48
C PRO A 63 -29.17 14.62 -24.46
N ARG A 64 -28.22 15.05 -23.62
CA ARG A 64 -27.76 16.46 -23.58
C ARG A 64 -26.94 16.85 -24.80
#